data_AF-A0A0F9ZRC2-F1
#
_entry.id   AF-A0A0F9ZRC2-F1
#
_cell.length_a   1.000
_cell.length_b   1.000
_cell.length_c   1.000
_cell.angle_alpha   90.00
_cell.angle_beta   90.00
_cell.angle_gamma   90.00
#
_symmetry.space_group_name_H-M   'P 1'
#
loop_
_entity.id
_entity.type
_entity.pdbx_description
1 polymer ?
#
loop_
_entity_poly.entity_id
_entity_poly.type
_entity_poly.pdbx_seq_one_letter_code
_entity_poly.pdbx_strand_id
1 'polypeptide(L)' 'KEEYSEVIICPSVVRENAKSSKLSLKKELSKILLHGILHVLGYDHERSKKDEQIMEEKQEYYFSKITY' A
#
# COMPACT_ATOMS: atom_id res chain seq x y z
N LYS A 1 -0.37 3.82 26.27
CA LYS A 1 -1.52 3.00 25.79
C LYS A 1 -1.04 2.42 24.47
N GLU A 2 -0.86 1.11 24.37
CA GLU A 2 -0.42 0.51 23.10
C GLU A 2 -1.59 0.58 22.12
N GLU A 3 -1.40 1.30 21.02
CA GLU A 3 -2.38 1.37 19.92
C GLU A 3 -2.04 0.25 18.94
N TYR A 4 -2.85 -0.80 18.94
CA TYR A 4 -2.77 -1.85 17.94
C TYR A 4 -3.46 -1.37 16.67
N SER A 5 -2.79 -1.54 15.54
CA SER A 5 -3.33 -1.27 14.22
C SER A 5 -3.31 -2.55 13.40
N GLU A 6 -4.41 -2.80 12.68
CA GLU A 6 -4.58 -4.02 11.91
C GLU A 6 -4.66 -3.70 10.42
N VAL A 7 -4.01 -4.51 9.59
CA VAL A 7 -4.10 -4.45 8.13
C VAL A 7 -4.68 -5.76 7.65
N ILE A 8 -5.89 -5.70 7.11
CA ILE A 8 -6.62 -6.87 6.61
C ILE A 8 -6.51 -6.89 5.09
N ILE A 9 -6.00 -7.99 4.53
CA ILE A 9 -5.79 -8.14 3.09
C ILE A 9 -6.55 -9.37 2.61
N CYS A 10 -7.39 -9.21 1.59
CA CYS A 10 -8.11 -10.31 0.94
C CYS A 10 -7.31 -10.85 -0.27
N PRO A 11 -6.71 -12.06 -0.21
CA PRO A 11 -5.84 -12.56 -1.28
C PRO A 11 -6.54 -12.72 -2.63
N SER A 12 -7.85 -12.96 -2.64
CA SER A 12 -8.66 -13.06 -3.86
C SER A 12 -8.68 -11.72 -4.60
N VAL A 13 -8.90 -10.61 -3.87
CA VAL A 13 -8.90 -9.25 -4.42
C VAL A 13 -7.51 -8.87 -4.91
N VAL A 14 -6.46 -9.19 -4.15
CA VAL A 14 -5.06 -8.95 -4.59
C VAL A 14 -4.77 -9.67 -5.91
N ARG A 15 -5.29 -10.89 -6.10
CA ARG A 15 -5.12 -11.65 -7.34
C ARG A 15 -5.84 -11.02 -8.52
N GLU A 16 -7.03 -10.48 -8.31
CA GLU A 16 -7.77 -9.74 -9.34
C GLU A 16 -7.06 -8.43 -9.69
N ASN A 17 -6.62 -7.67 -8.69
CA ASN A 17 -5.86 -6.43 -8.89
C ASN A 17 -4.54 -6.70 -9.62
N ALA A 18 -3.82 -7.78 -9.29
CA ALA A 18 -2.58 -8.14 -9.96
C ALA A 18 -2.78 -8.37 -11.47
N LYS A 19 -3.92 -8.97 -11.86
CA LYS A 19 -4.28 -9.16 -13.28
C LYS A 19 -4.54 -7.81 -13.96
N SER A 20 -5.30 -6.92 -13.32
CA SER A 20 -5.64 -5.59 -13.85
C SER A 20 -4.41 -4.68 -13.95
N SER A 21 -3.56 -4.67 -12.92
CA SER A 21 -2.33 -3.89 -12.83
C SER A 21 -1.17 -4.46 -13.65
N LYS A 22 -1.33 -5.66 -14.24
CA LYS A 22 -0.26 -6.42 -14.93
C LYS A 22 1.00 -6.63 -14.06
N LEU A 23 0.80 -6.71 -12.74
CA LEU A 23 1.86 -6.97 -11.77
C LEU A 23 1.85 -8.45 -11.36
N SER A 24 2.99 -8.94 -10.87
CA SER A 24 3.01 -10.25 -10.23
C SER A 24 2.23 -10.20 -8.92
N LEU A 25 1.65 -11.33 -8.49
CA LEU A 25 0.90 -11.41 -7.24
C LEU A 25 1.72 -10.89 -6.05
N LYS A 26 3.03 -11.20 -6.00
CA LYS A 26 3.95 -10.70 -4.97
C LYS A 26 4.10 -9.17 -5.01
N LYS A 27 4.23 -8.58 -6.20
CA LYS A 27 4.35 -7.12 -6.35
C LYS A 27 3.06 -6.41 -5.94
N GLU A 28 1.91 -6.92 -6.37
CA GLU A 28 0.62 -6.34 -5.99
C GLU A 28 0.37 -6.46 -4.47
N LEU A 29 0.66 -7.61 -3.88
CA LEU A 29 0.54 -7.83 -2.44
C LEU A 29 1.40 -6.82 -1.66
N SER A 30 2.65 -6.61 -2.08
CA SER A 30 3.54 -5.65 -1.42
C SER A 30 3.08 -4.22 -1.59
N LYS A 31 2.50 -3.86 -2.74
CA LYS A 31 1.90 -2.54 -2.96
C LYS A 31 0.75 -2.30 -1.98
N ILE A 32 -0.17 -3.26 -1.85
CA ILE A 32 -1.33 -3.16 -0.95
C ILE A 32 -0.90 -3.18 0.53
N LEU A 33 0.11 -3.99 0.87
CA LEU A 33 0.65 -4.04 2.22
C LEU A 33 1.32 -2.72 2.61
N LEU A 34 2.17 -2.15 1.73
CA LEU A 34 2.77 -0.84 1.95
C LEU A 34 1.71 0.24 2.11
N HIS A 35 0.67 0.21 1.27
CA HIS A 35 -0.45 1.14 1.37
C HIS A 35 -1.15 1.06 2.73
N GLY A 36 -1.46 -0.14 3.21
CA GLY A 36 -2.05 -0.35 4.54
C GLY A 36 -1.15 0.11 5.68
N ILE A 37 0.16 -0.16 5.60
CA ILE A 37 1.15 0.32 6.59
C ILE A 37 1.22 1.85 6.62
N LEU A 38 1.24 2.50 5.45
CA LEU A 38 1.26 3.96 5.39
C LEU A 38 0.00 4.58 6.01
N HIS A 39 -1.17 3.98 5.80
CA HIS A 39 -2.40 4.39 6.47
C HIS A 39 -2.31 4.26 8.00
N VAL A 40 -1.77 3.15 8.49
CA VAL A 40 -1.53 2.95 9.93
C VAL A 40 -0.56 3.99 10.50
N LEU A 41 0.44 4.41 9.72
CA LEU A 41 1.39 5.46 10.10
C LEU A 41 0.80 6.88 10.03
N GLY A 42 -0.46 7.02 9.63
CA GLY A 42 -1.19 8.30 9.59
C GLY A 42 -1.07 9.05 8.27
N TYR A 43 -0.53 8.43 7.21
CA TYR A 43 -0.62 8.97 5.86
C TYR A 43 -2.00 8.67 5.28
N ASP A 44 -2.67 9.69 4.76
CA ASP A 44 -4.06 9.57 4.32
C ASP A 44 -4.26 10.35 3.02
N HIS A 45 -4.33 9.61 1.92
CA HIS A 45 -4.49 10.18 0.59
C HIS A 45 -5.89 10.75 0.32
N GLU A 46 -6.89 10.49 1.17
CA GLU A 46 -8.26 10.99 0.96
C GLU A 46 -8.47 12.41 1.52
N ARG A 47 -7.53 12.92 2.34
CA ARG A 47 -7.67 14.21 3.03
C ARG A 47 -7.44 15.42 2.14
N SER A 48 -6.42 15.36 1.29
CA SER A 48 -6.06 16.45 0.39
C SER A 48 -5.15 15.97 -0.73
N LYS A 49 -5.12 16.71 -1.85
CA LYS A 49 -4.15 16.46 -2.94
C LYS A 49 -2.69 16.48 -2.47
N LYS A 50 -2.38 17.27 -1.43
CA LYS A 50 -1.03 17.33 -0.88
C LYS A 50 -0.69 16.05 -0.11
N ASP A 51 -1.63 15.53 0.67
CA ASP A 51 -1.43 14.30 1.43
C ASP A 51 -1.40 13.07 0.51
N GLU A 52 -2.21 13.09 -0.57
CA GLU A 52 -2.14 12.12 -1.67
C GLU A 52 -0.73 12.06 -2.26
N GLN A 53 -0.17 13.21 -2.67
CA GLN A 53 1.19 13.28 -3.22
C GLN A 53 2.24 12.76 -2.25
N ILE A 54 2.18 13.15 -0.98
CA ILE A 54 3.13 12.69 0.04
C ILE A 54 3.05 11.17 0.21
N MET A 55 1.84 10.61 0.26
CA MET A 55 1.63 9.18 0.41
C MET A 55 2.12 8.41 -0.82
N GLU A 56 1.83 8.92 -2.02
CA GLU A 56 2.27 8.32 -3.29
C GLU A 56 3.81 8.29 -3.38
N GLU A 57 4.48 9.42 -3.11
CA GLU A 57 5.95 9.50 -3.09
C GLU A 57 6.57 8.50 -2.11
N LYS A 58 5.98 8.36 -0.91
CA LYS A 58 6.43 7.39 0.09
C LYS A 58 6.20 5.96 -0.38
N GLN A 59 5.04 5.68 -0.95
CA GLN A 59 4.70 4.37 -1.45
C GLN A 59 5.65 3.94 -2.57
N GLU A 60 5.93 4.82 -3.54
CA GLU A 60 6.91 4.56 -4.61
C GLU A 60 8.32 4.38 -4.06
N TYR A 61 8.75 5.23 -3.12
CA TYR A 61 10.07 5.13 -2.49
C TYR A 61 10.28 3.75 -1.84
N TYR A 62 9.34 3.30 -1.01
CA TYR A 62 9.47 1.99 -0.37
C TYR A 62 9.28 0.85 -1.36
N PHE A 63 8.37 0.98 -2.33
CA PHE A 63 8.16 -0.03 -3.36
C PHE A 63 9.42 -0.25 -4.21
N SER A 64 10.16 0.81 -4.56
CA SER A 64 11.42 0.72 -5.31
C SER A 64 12.53 -0.03 -4.55
N LYS A 65 12.49 -0.01 -3.21
CA LYS A 65 13.45 -0.70 -2.35
C LYS A 65 13.13 -2.18 -2.17
N ILE A 66 11.90 -2.59 -2.44
CA ILE A 66 11.52 -4.00 -2.41
C ILE A 66 12.06 -4.66 -3.69
N THR A 67 13.26 -5.22 -3.58
CA THR A 67 13.90 -5.99 -4.66
C THR A 67 13.43 -7.44 -4.60
N TYR A 68 13.07 -8.01 -5.75
CA TYR A 68 12.71 -9.42 -5.93
C TYR A 68 13.62 -10.09 -6.93
#